data_AF-A0A962X0T1-F1
#
_entry.id   AF-A0A962X0T1-F1
#
_cell.length_a   1.000
_cell.length_b   1.000
_cell.length_c   1.000
_cell.angle_alpha   90.00
_cell.angle_beta   90.00
_cell.angle_gamma   90.00
#
_symmetry.space_group_name_H-M   'P 1'
#
loop_
_entity.id
_entity.type
_entity.pdbx_description
1 polymer ?
#
loop_
_entity_poly.entity_id
_entity_poly.type
_entity_poly.pdbx_seq_one_letter_code
_entity_poly.pdbx_strand_id
1 'polypeptide(L)'
;MYLTNIKVAIRFTGLISALFLALIAFSRVTFAEGPTSAEYGVVLNLSGKQRMLSQKMSKEIMLVALDQEKDKNLQNLKNTSDLFDKTLKGLRDGSDELRLPPTESGRILRQLSKVNEVWAEFYPIVQQVLASGSVTKEQVAAVAASNLPLLKQMNKAVGLYEKDAQKGGLKAAPGLAATINLSGKQRMLTQKMSKEFLLVAYGHDAENNKLSLLETYSLFERTLKGLLDGDETLGLPGTKPQHIRDQLGVVNGLWAKFKPIVEYGADYKTTSIPREKIAALAETNLPLLKEMNKAVGMYEKEAAK
;
A
#
# COMPACT_ATOMS: atom_id res chain seq x y z
N MET A 1 44.87 80.71 -61.22
CA MET A 1 44.26 79.94 -62.31
C MET A 1 43.94 78.56 -61.75
N TYR A 2 42.65 78.25 -61.58
CA TYR A 2 41.97 76.92 -61.60
C TYR A 2 42.70 75.72 -60.93
N LEU A 3 42.17 74.90 -60.00
CA LEU A 3 40.79 74.50 -59.65
C LEU A 3 40.81 73.59 -58.40
N THR A 4 39.86 73.84 -57.49
CA THR A 4 39.06 72.90 -56.65
C THR A 4 39.68 71.77 -55.82
N ASN A 5 39.47 71.91 -54.50
CA ASN A 5 39.23 70.85 -53.51
C ASN A 5 38.12 69.89 -53.95
N ILE A 6 38.35 68.57 -53.90
CA ILE A 6 37.30 67.57 -53.58
C ILE A 6 37.91 66.45 -52.72
N LYS A 7 37.49 66.39 -51.45
CA LYS A 7 37.62 65.21 -50.60
C LYS A 7 36.70 64.12 -51.15
N VAL A 8 37.26 63.02 -51.65
CA VAL A 8 36.46 61.82 -51.96
C VAL A 8 36.44 60.94 -50.72
N ALA A 9 35.33 61.05 -49.98
CA ALA A 9 34.92 60.08 -48.99
C ALA A 9 34.50 58.78 -49.71
N ILE A 10 35.25 57.71 -49.50
CA ILE A 10 34.84 56.38 -49.94
C ILE A 10 33.72 55.91 -48.99
N ARG A 11 32.49 55.90 -49.49
CA ARG A 11 31.36 55.22 -48.84
C ARG A 11 31.53 53.72 -49.04
N PHE A 12 31.92 52.99 -48.00
CA PHE A 12 31.67 51.55 -47.93
C PHE A 12 30.27 51.33 -47.38
N THR A 13 29.32 51.11 -48.29
CA THR A 13 28.00 50.57 -47.98
C THR A 13 28.14 49.10 -47.61
N GLY A 14 27.91 48.83 -46.31
CA GLY A 14 27.21 47.68 -45.73
C GLY A 14 27.56 46.24 -46.12
N LEU A 15 27.59 45.41 -45.08
CA LEU A 15 27.29 43.97 -45.07
C LEU A 15 28.40 42.97 -45.41
N ILE A 16 29.54 43.02 -44.71
CA ILE A 16 30.22 41.77 -44.30
C ILE A 16 30.88 42.00 -42.92
N SER A 17 30.15 41.74 -41.84
CA SER A 17 30.67 41.40 -40.50
C SER A 17 29.52 41.27 -39.51
N ALA A 18 28.80 40.14 -39.58
CA ALA A 18 27.98 39.66 -38.47
C ALA A 18 28.21 38.15 -38.39
N LEU A 19 29.27 37.83 -37.64
CA LEU A 19 29.56 36.58 -36.97
C LEU A 19 28.32 35.71 -36.73
N PHE A 20 28.41 34.45 -37.18
CA PHE A 20 27.71 33.26 -36.68
C PHE A 20 26.81 33.49 -35.45
N LEU A 21 25.54 33.84 -35.67
CA LEU A 21 24.47 33.56 -34.70
C LEU A 21 24.14 32.07 -34.84
N ALA A 22 24.98 31.24 -34.22
CA ALA A 22 24.64 29.85 -33.97
C ALA A 22 23.38 29.84 -33.10
N LEU A 23 22.27 29.48 -33.73
CA LEU A 23 21.03 29.06 -33.09
C LEU A 23 21.33 27.81 -32.25
N ILE A 24 21.92 27.98 -31.08
CA ILE A 24 21.84 26.98 -30.03
C ILE A 24 20.45 27.15 -29.43
N ALA A 25 19.45 26.61 -30.13
CA ALA A 25 18.23 26.19 -29.47
C ALA A 25 18.67 25.12 -28.46
N PHE A 26 18.96 25.54 -27.23
CA PHE A 26 18.95 24.64 -26.10
C PHE A 26 17.52 24.13 -26.01
N SER A 27 17.23 23.03 -26.72
CA SER A 27 16.17 22.13 -26.30
C SER A 27 16.55 21.76 -24.88
N ARG A 28 15.92 22.42 -23.91
CA ARG A 28 15.84 21.88 -22.56
C ARG A 28 15.12 20.56 -22.75
N VAL A 29 15.89 19.48 -22.86
CA VAL A 29 15.37 18.15 -22.60
C VAL A 29 14.97 18.21 -21.14
N THR A 30 13.71 18.58 -20.90
CA THR A 30 13.05 18.31 -19.63
C THR A 30 12.98 16.80 -19.58
N PHE A 31 14.00 16.17 -18.99
CA PHE A 31 13.79 14.85 -18.45
C PHE A 31 12.60 14.98 -17.51
N ALA A 32 11.57 14.17 -17.70
CA ALA A 32 10.52 14.08 -16.70
C ALA A 32 11.22 13.77 -15.38
N GLU A 33 11.20 14.72 -14.44
CA GLU A 33 11.72 14.47 -13.12
C GLU A 33 10.86 13.34 -12.55
N GLY A 34 11.49 12.24 -12.16
CA GLY A 34 10.78 11.13 -11.53
C GLY A 34 10.09 11.59 -10.24
N PRO A 35 9.23 10.74 -9.63
CA PRO A 35 8.52 11.12 -8.42
C PRO A 35 9.45 11.66 -7.33
N THR A 36 9.02 12.71 -6.65
CA THR A 36 9.70 13.27 -5.47
C THR A 36 9.69 12.26 -4.31
N SER A 37 10.52 12.52 -3.29
CA SER A 37 10.55 11.64 -2.10
C SER A 37 9.21 11.59 -1.37
N ALA A 38 8.49 12.72 -1.31
CA ALA A 38 7.16 12.79 -0.73
C ALA A 38 6.14 11.97 -1.56
N GLU A 39 6.18 12.08 -2.89
CA GLU A 39 5.32 11.29 -3.78
C GLU A 39 5.61 9.80 -3.67
N TYR A 40 6.88 9.38 -3.62
CA TYR A 40 7.22 7.98 -3.36
C TYR A 40 6.70 7.48 -2.00
N GLY A 41 6.72 8.33 -0.96
CA GLY A 41 6.08 8.01 0.33
C GLY A 41 4.60 7.70 0.18
N VAL A 42 3.86 8.53 -0.56
CA VAL A 42 2.43 8.33 -0.85
C VAL A 42 2.20 7.05 -1.67
N VAL A 43 3.00 6.83 -2.71
CA VAL A 43 2.94 5.63 -3.57
C VAL A 43 3.17 4.36 -2.77
N LEU A 44 4.20 4.31 -1.91
CA LEU A 44 4.50 3.16 -1.06
C LEU A 44 3.39 2.91 -0.03
N ASN A 45 2.82 3.96 0.55
CA ASN A 45 1.68 3.82 1.45
C ASN A 45 0.47 3.25 0.72
N LEU A 46 0.04 3.85 -0.38
CA LEU A 46 -1.19 3.47 -1.06
C LEU A 46 -1.08 2.11 -1.74
N SER A 47 0.06 1.78 -2.37
CA SER A 47 0.34 0.42 -2.86
C SER A 47 0.38 -0.60 -1.71
N GLY A 48 0.97 -0.22 -0.57
CA GLY A 48 0.94 -1.03 0.65
C GLY A 48 -0.48 -1.25 1.18
N LYS A 49 -1.36 -0.24 1.04
CA LYS A 49 -2.74 -0.23 1.53
C LYS A 49 -3.60 -1.20 0.73
N GLN A 50 -3.35 -1.36 -0.56
CA GLN A 50 -4.03 -2.36 -1.41
C GLN A 50 -3.92 -3.79 -0.84
N ARG A 51 -2.76 -4.18 -0.31
CA ARG A 51 -2.59 -5.48 0.37
C ARG A 51 -3.51 -5.63 1.57
N MET A 52 -3.65 -4.58 2.36
CA MET A 52 -4.55 -4.56 3.52
C MET A 52 -6.01 -4.61 3.07
N LEU A 53 -6.39 -3.83 2.06
CA LEU A 53 -7.74 -3.77 1.53
C LEU A 53 -8.19 -5.13 0.97
N SER A 54 -7.32 -5.89 0.30
CA SER A 54 -7.68 -7.25 -0.15
C SER A 54 -8.00 -8.18 1.02
N GLN A 55 -7.23 -8.14 2.11
CA GLN A 55 -7.51 -8.92 3.31
C GLN A 55 -8.77 -8.42 4.03
N LYS A 56 -8.98 -7.09 4.07
CA LYS A 56 -10.13 -6.46 4.71
C LYS A 56 -11.44 -6.82 4.01
N MET A 57 -11.49 -6.84 2.67
CA MET A 57 -12.66 -7.31 1.92
C MET A 57 -13.00 -8.75 2.26
N SER A 58 -12.00 -9.66 2.27
CA SER A 58 -12.24 -11.05 2.66
C SER A 58 -12.74 -11.18 4.10
N LYS A 59 -12.18 -10.42 5.04
CA LYS A 59 -12.67 -10.37 6.43
C LYS A 59 -14.13 -9.91 6.49
N GLU A 60 -14.48 -8.86 5.75
CA GLU A 60 -15.84 -8.30 5.72
C GLU A 60 -16.85 -9.29 5.13
N ILE A 61 -16.49 -9.99 4.04
CA ILE A 61 -17.30 -11.08 3.49
C ILE A 61 -17.50 -12.19 4.53
N MET A 62 -16.44 -12.59 5.26
CA MET A 62 -16.59 -13.62 6.29
C MET A 62 -17.46 -13.18 7.46
N LEU A 63 -17.42 -11.90 7.85
CA LEU A 63 -18.32 -11.36 8.87
C LEU A 63 -19.79 -11.38 8.40
N VAL A 64 -20.05 -11.09 7.12
CA VAL A 64 -21.39 -11.25 6.52
C VAL A 64 -21.81 -12.73 6.50
N ALA A 65 -20.90 -13.64 6.15
CA ALA A 65 -21.17 -15.09 6.11
C ALA A 65 -21.51 -15.67 7.49
N LEU A 66 -20.97 -15.08 8.56
CA LEU A 66 -21.20 -15.46 9.95
C LEU A 66 -22.32 -14.64 10.63
N ASP A 67 -23.04 -13.81 9.86
CA ASP A 67 -24.11 -12.93 10.34
C ASP A 67 -23.69 -11.95 11.44
N GLN A 68 -22.40 -11.61 11.51
CA GLN A 68 -21.85 -10.67 12.48
C GLN A 68 -21.96 -9.24 11.94
N GLU A 69 -22.83 -8.42 12.55
CA GLU A 69 -23.10 -7.03 12.13
C GLU A 69 -23.28 -6.91 10.59
N LYS A 70 -24.10 -7.80 10.03
CA LYS A 70 -24.20 -8.05 8.59
C LYS A 70 -24.32 -6.78 7.73
N ASP A 71 -25.29 -5.92 8.01
CA ASP A 71 -25.54 -4.71 7.21
C ASP A 71 -24.36 -3.72 7.25
N LYS A 72 -23.76 -3.57 8.43
CA LYS A 72 -22.55 -2.76 8.61
C LYS A 72 -21.38 -3.33 7.80
N ASN A 73 -21.21 -4.66 7.78
CA ASN A 73 -20.14 -5.29 7.02
C ASN A 73 -20.39 -5.30 5.51
N LEU A 74 -21.63 -5.31 5.03
CA LEU A 74 -21.96 -5.04 3.63
C LEU A 74 -21.59 -3.61 3.22
N GLN A 75 -21.92 -2.61 4.05
CA GLN A 75 -21.52 -1.22 3.78
C GLN A 75 -19.99 -1.05 3.81
N ASN A 76 -19.32 -1.69 4.77
CA ASN A 76 -17.86 -1.68 4.84
C ASN A 76 -17.23 -2.34 3.61
N LEU A 77 -17.75 -3.49 3.18
CA LEU A 77 -17.28 -4.21 1.99
C LEU A 77 -17.36 -3.32 0.75
N LYS A 78 -18.49 -2.65 0.53
CA LYS A 78 -18.66 -1.69 -0.57
C LYS A 78 -17.59 -0.59 -0.53
N ASN A 79 -17.43 0.05 0.64
CA ASN A 79 -16.46 1.13 0.80
C ASN A 79 -15.01 0.64 0.59
N THR A 80 -14.69 -0.57 1.06
CA THR A 80 -13.37 -1.18 0.88
C THR A 80 -13.10 -1.52 -0.58
N SER A 81 -14.08 -2.08 -1.31
CA SER A 81 -13.92 -2.43 -2.72
C SER A 81 -13.82 -1.20 -3.62
N ASP A 82 -14.63 -0.18 -3.38
CA ASP A 82 -14.57 1.09 -4.12
C ASP A 82 -13.20 1.76 -3.93
N LEU A 83 -12.68 1.75 -2.70
CA LEU A 83 -11.35 2.30 -2.41
C LEU A 83 -10.22 1.46 -3.02
N PHE A 84 -10.35 0.13 -3.05
CA PHE A 84 -9.38 -0.77 -3.69
C PHE A 84 -9.27 -0.42 -5.18
N ASP A 85 -10.40 -0.46 -5.89
CA ASP A 85 -10.48 -0.20 -7.33
C ASP A 85 -9.95 1.19 -7.71
N LYS A 86 -10.40 2.23 -7.00
CA LYS A 86 -9.95 3.61 -7.20
C LYS A 86 -8.44 3.77 -7.05
N THR A 87 -7.89 3.20 -5.99
CA THR A 87 -6.45 3.32 -5.72
C THR A 87 -5.62 2.47 -6.69
N LEU A 88 -6.12 1.31 -7.12
CA LEU A 88 -5.43 0.47 -8.10
C LEU A 88 -5.32 1.18 -9.47
N LYS A 89 -6.39 1.84 -9.91
CA LYS A 89 -6.38 2.74 -11.08
C LYS A 89 -5.40 3.90 -10.87
N GLY A 90 -5.48 4.57 -9.71
CA GLY A 90 -4.58 5.69 -9.38
C GLY A 90 -3.10 5.31 -9.35
N LEU A 91 -2.74 4.09 -8.92
CA LEU A 91 -1.36 3.60 -8.92
C LEU A 91 -0.81 3.41 -10.35
N ARG A 92 -1.69 3.13 -11.30
CA ARG A 92 -1.33 2.95 -12.71
C ARG A 92 -1.30 4.29 -13.44
N ASP A 93 -2.40 5.03 -13.38
CA ASP A 93 -2.69 6.15 -14.27
C ASP A 93 -2.48 7.52 -13.60
N GLY A 94 -2.17 7.54 -12.29
CA GLY A 94 -2.12 8.73 -11.47
C GLY A 94 -3.49 9.13 -10.92
N SER A 95 -3.50 9.98 -9.89
CA SER A 95 -4.72 10.55 -9.32
C SER A 95 -4.38 11.75 -8.45
N ASP A 96 -4.81 12.94 -8.88
CA ASP A 96 -4.63 14.18 -8.11
C ASP A 96 -5.30 14.10 -6.74
N GLU A 97 -6.50 13.52 -6.68
CA GLU A 97 -7.25 13.32 -5.44
C GLU A 97 -6.47 12.46 -4.42
N LEU A 98 -5.80 11.42 -4.90
CA LEU A 98 -4.99 10.52 -4.06
C LEU A 98 -3.54 11.00 -3.92
N ARG A 99 -3.16 12.09 -4.60
CA ARG A 99 -1.78 12.57 -4.74
C ARG A 99 -0.84 11.48 -5.24
N LEU A 100 -1.32 10.69 -6.20
CA LEU A 100 -0.55 9.64 -6.86
C LEU A 100 -0.03 10.16 -8.20
N PRO A 101 1.29 10.21 -8.41
CA PRO A 101 1.83 10.41 -9.74
C PRO A 101 1.55 9.15 -10.60
N PRO A 102 1.38 9.30 -11.93
CA PRO A 102 1.34 8.16 -12.82
C PRO A 102 2.68 7.40 -12.79
N THR A 103 2.65 6.09 -13.07
CA THR A 103 3.88 5.30 -13.18
C THR A 103 4.24 5.05 -14.64
N GLU A 104 5.43 5.51 -15.04
CA GLU A 104 5.98 5.24 -16.39
C GLU A 104 6.82 3.95 -16.43
N SER A 105 7.05 3.33 -15.28
CA SER A 105 7.88 2.14 -15.15
C SER A 105 7.18 0.93 -15.79
N GLY A 106 7.62 0.54 -16.99
CA GLY A 106 7.02 -0.60 -17.71
C GLY A 106 7.01 -1.91 -16.92
N ARG A 107 7.94 -2.12 -15.98
CA ARG A 107 7.93 -3.28 -15.07
C ARG A 107 6.79 -3.21 -14.05
N ILE A 108 6.54 -2.03 -13.48
CA ILE A 108 5.44 -1.80 -12.55
C ILE A 108 4.11 -1.90 -13.29
N LEU A 109 3.98 -1.27 -14.46
CA LEU A 109 2.76 -1.34 -15.29
C LEU A 109 2.36 -2.78 -15.62
N ARG A 110 3.32 -3.62 -16.02
CA ARG A 110 3.07 -5.06 -16.26
C ARG A 110 2.63 -5.79 -14.99
N GLN A 111 3.19 -5.44 -13.83
CA GLN A 111 2.80 -6.06 -12.58
C GLN A 111 1.40 -5.59 -12.13
N LEU A 112 1.04 -4.32 -12.33
CA LEU A 112 -0.31 -3.81 -12.07
C LEU A 112 -1.34 -4.43 -13.02
N SER A 113 -0.98 -4.71 -14.28
CA SER A 113 -1.85 -5.48 -15.18
C SER A 113 -2.15 -6.88 -14.62
N LYS A 114 -1.16 -7.58 -14.07
CA LYS A 114 -1.37 -8.88 -13.40
C LYS A 114 -2.23 -8.76 -12.13
N VAL A 115 -2.11 -7.65 -11.40
CA VAL A 115 -3.01 -7.37 -10.27
C VAL A 115 -4.44 -7.19 -10.79
N ASN A 116 -4.65 -6.42 -11.85
CA ASN A 116 -5.96 -6.20 -12.46
C ASN A 116 -6.60 -7.50 -12.95
N GLU A 117 -5.83 -8.42 -13.55
CA GLU A 117 -6.32 -9.74 -13.96
C GLU A 117 -6.89 -10.52 -12.77
N VAL A 118 -6.13 -10.64 -11.67
CA VAL A 118 -6.60 -11.33 -10.46
C VAL A 118 -7.74 -10.57 -9.77
N TRP A 119 -7.73 -9.24 -9.83
CA TRP A 119 -8.82 -8.41 -9.31
C TRP A 119 -10.11 -8.62 -10.10
N ALA A 120 -10.04 -8.79 -11.42
CA ALA A 120 -11.20 -9.07 -12.27
C ALA A 120 -11.86 -10.43 -11.96
N GLU A 121 -11.14 -11.36 -11.34
CA GLU A 121 -11.70 -12.62 -10.82
C GLU A 121 -12.30 -12.45 -9.42
N PHE A 122 -11.66 -11.65 -8.55
CA PHE A 122 -12.11 -11.44 -7.16
C PHE A 122 -13.34 -10.51 -7.08
N TYR A 123 -13.35 -9.43 -7.85
CA TYR A 123 -14.36 -8.36 -7.72
C TYR A 123 -15.79 -8.80 -8.03
N PRO A 124 -16.06 -9.67 -9.03
CA PRO A 124 -17.41 -10.21 -9.24
C PRO A 124 -17.99 -10.93 -8.02
N ILE A 125 -17.15 -11.60 -7.22
CA ILE A 125 -17.60 -12.26 -5.98
C ILE A 125 -18.08 -11.19 -4.98
N VAL A 126 -17.32 -10.10 -4.84
CA VAL A 126 -17.70 -8.95 -3.99
C VAL A 126 -19.03 -8.37 -4.45
N GLN A 127 -19.20 -8.13 -5.76
CA GLN A 127 -20.42 -7.56 -6.31
C GLN A 127 -21.64 -8.46 -6.07
N GLN A 128 -21.48 -9.78 -6.23
CA GLN A 128 -22.54 -10.74 -5.95
C GLN A 128 -22.96 -10.74 -4.47
N VAL A 129 -22.00 -10.70 -3.54
CA VAL A 129 -22.29 -10.61 -2.10
C VAL A 129 -23.01 -9.30 -1.75
N LEU A 130 -22.60 -8.18 -2.35
CA LEU A 130 -23.26 -6.89 -2.16
C LEU A 130 -24.69 -6.87 -2.72
N ALA A 131 -24.92 -7.52 -3.87
CA ALA A 131 -26.23 -7.58 -4.52
C ALA A 131 -27.19 -8.53 -3.81
N SER A 132 -26.72 -9.70 -3.36
CA SER A 132 -27.54 -10.70 -2.68
C SER A 132 -27.73 -10.39 -1.19
N GLY A 133 -26.83 -9.58 -0.61
CA GLY A 133 -26.74 -9.39 0.83
C GLY A 133 -26.50 -10.70 1.59
N SER A 134 -25.89 -11.72 0.97
CA SER A 134 -25.62 -13.02 1.60
C SER A 134 -24.37 -13.66 1.02
N VAL A 135 -23.81 -14.65 1.73
CA VAL A 135 -22.58 -15.34 1.31
C VAL A 135 -22.83 -16.84 1.30
N THR A 136 -22.65 -17.49 0.15
CA THR A 136 -22.76 -18.95 0.02
C THR A 136 -21.45 -19.64 0.39
N LYS A 137 -21.50 -20.97 0.60
CA LYS A 137 -20.29 -21.77 0.88
C LYS A 137 -19.29 -21.71 -0.28
N GLU A 138 -19.79 -21.69 -1.51
CA GLU A 138 -19.01 -21.59 -2.74
C GLU A 138 -18.30 -20.23 -2.80
N GLN A 139 -18.98 -19.15 -2.40
CA GLN A 139 -18.37 -17.82 -2.32
C GLN A 139 -17.31 -17.74 -1.22
N VAL A 140 -17.50 -18.39 -0.06
CA VAL A 140 -16.45 -18.51 0.97
C VAL A 140 -15.21 -19.19 0.39
N ALA A 141 -15.38 -20.34 -0.29
CA ALA A 141 -14.28 -21.05 -0.92
C ALA A 141 -13.58 -20.21 -2.01
N ALA A 142 -14.36 -19.53 -2.85
CA ALA A 142 -13.84 -18.66 -3.90
C ALA A 142 -13.03 -17.48 -3.32
N VAL A 143 -13.51 -16.84 -2.25
CA VAL A 143 -12.79 -15.76 -1.55
C VAL A 143 -11.50 -16.28 -0.93
N ALA A 144 -11.51 -17.43 -0.27
CA ALA A 144 -10.32 -18.02 0.31
C ALA A 144 -9.25 -18.34 -0.76
N ALA A 145 -9.66 -18.91 -1.89
CA ALA A 145 -8.78 -19.28 -3.00
C ALA A 145 -8.20 -18.06 -3.74
N SER A 146 -8.99 -17.02 -3.96
CA SER A 146 -8.59 -15.83 -4.75
C SER A 146 -7.85 -14.77 -3.93
N ASN A 147 -8.03 -14.73 -2.60
CA ASN A 147 -7.43 -13.73 -1.74
C ASN A 147 -5.89 -13.79 -1.67
N LEU A 148 -5.30 -15.00 -1.56
CA LEU A 148 -3.84 -15.15 -1.48
C LEU A 148 -3.13 -14.81 -2.79
N PRO A 149 -3.61 -15.21 -3.99
CA PRO A 149 -3.12 -14.72 -5.26
C PRO A 149 -3.12 -13.19 -5.36
N LEU A 150 -4.21 -12.52 -4.99
CA LEU A 150 -4.31 -11.06 -5.04
C LEU A 150 -3.30 -10.39 -4.10
N LEU A 151 -3.19 -10.89 -2.86
CA LEU A 151 -2.18 -10.43 -1.91
C LEU A 151 -0.76 -10.62 -2.45
N LYS A 152 -0.46 -11.76 -3.08
CA LYS A 152 0.85 -12.08 -3.65
C LYS A 152 1.21 -11.12 -4.80
N GLN A 153 0.28 -10.84 -5.71
CA GLN A 153 0.54 -9.89 -6.80
C GLN A 153 0.71 -8.46 -6.27
N MET A 154 -0.08 -8.05 -5.27
CA MET A 154 0.10 -6.75 -4.62
C MET A 154 1.43 -6.65 -3.87
N ASN A 155 1.88 -7.70 -3.18
CA ASN A 155 3.20 -7.74 -2.56
C ASN A 155 4.33 -7.55 -3.58
N LYS A 156 4.22 -8.17 -4.76
CA LYS A 156 5.18 -7.96 -5.85
C LYS A 156 5.17 -6.51 -6.36
N ALA A 157 3.99 -5.91 -6.53
CA ALA A 157 3.87 -4.52 -6.96
C ALA A 157 4.54 -3.56 -5.96
N VAL A 158 4.28 -3.73 -4.65
CA VAL A 158 4.94 -2.94 -3.59
C VAL A 158 6.46 -3.09 -3.67
N GLY A 159 6.98 -4.32 -3.80
CA GLY A 159 8.43 -4.54 -3.91
C GLY A 159 9.07 -3.93 -5.17
N LEU A 160 8.30 -3.76 -6.25
CA LEU A 160 8.76 -3.02 -7.42
C LEU A 160 8.78 -1.51 -7.17
N TYR A 161 7.75 -0.95 -6.51
CA TYR A 161 7.75 0.46 -6.09
C TYR A 161 8.87 0.77 -5.10
N GLU A 162 9.18 -0.12 -4.16
CA GLU A 162 10.32 0.07 -3.25
C GLU A 162 11.64 0.18 -4.01
N LYS A 163 11.86 -0.70 -4.99
CA LYS A 163 13.06 -0.68 -5.84
C LYS A 163 13.10 0.55 -6.75
N ASP A 164 11.93 1.02 -7.20
CA ASP A 164 11.83 2.21 -8.04
C ASP A 164 12.13 3.48 -7.23
N ALA A 165 11.57 3.60 -6.03
CA ALA A 165 11.86 4.69 -5.09
C ALA A 165 13.36 4.77 -4.75
N GLN A 166 14.01 3.62 -4.48
CA GLN A 166 15.45 3.56 -4.24
C GLN A 166 16.28 4.07 -5.42
N LYS A 167 15.82 3.85 -6.66
CA LYS A 167 16.51 4.32 -7.88
C LYS A 167 16.21 5.79 -8.20
N GLY A 168 14.98 6.23 -7.95
CA GLY A 168 14.49 7.59 -8.23
C GLY A 168 15.03 8.66 -7.29
N GLY A 169 16.06 8.36 -6.50
CA GLY A 169 16.70 9.34 -5.64
C GLY A 169 15.96 9.60 -4.33
N LEU A 170 15.12 8.66 -3.86
CA LEU A 170 14.73 8.62 -2.44
C LEU A 170 16.03 8.46 -1.63
N LYS A 171 16.67 9.58 -1.27
CA LYS A 171 17.80 9.66 -0.32
C LYS A 171 17.30 9.43 1.10
N ALA A 172 16.42 8.45 1.26
CA ALA A 172 15.90 8.08 2.54
C ALA A 172 17.04 7.49 3.38
N ALA A 173 17.04 7.78 4.68
CA ALA A 173 17.92 7.12 5.63
C ALA A 173 17.86 5.59 5.40
N PRO A 174 19.00 4.87 5.49
CA PRO A 174 19.02 3.41 5.37
C PRO A 174 17.90 2.77 6.21
N GLY A 175 17.12 1.90 5.59
CA GLY A 175 16.02 1.18 6.26
C GLY A 175 14.66 1.88 6.29
N LEU A 176 14.52 3.11 5.82
CA LEU A 176 13.23 3.83 5.86
C LEU A 176 12.16 3.22 4.94
N ALA A 177 12.52 2.86 3.70
CA ALA A 177 11.59 2.19 2.78
C ALA A 177 11.12 0.85 3.37
N ALA A 178 12.04 0.07 3.95
CA ALA A 178 11.72 -1.15 4.69
C ALA A 178 10.80 -0.87 5.89
N THR A 179 11.04 0.21 6.63
CA THR A 179 10.22 0.63 7.77
C THR A 179 8.80 1.02 7.35
N ILE A 180 8.62 1.80 6.28
CA ILE A 180 7.29 2.14 5.73
C ILE A 180 6.58 0.88 5.25
N ASN A 181 7.27 0.00 4.51
CA ASN A 181 6.66 -1.23 4.02
C ASN A 181 6.27 -2.19 5.15
N LEU A 182 7.14 -2.40 6.13
CA LEU A 182 6.88 -3.32 7.24
C LEU A 182 5.86 -2.76 8.24
N SER A 183 5.86 -1.45 8.51
CA SER A 183 4.74 -0.82 9.24
C SER A 183 3.43 -0.92 8.45
N GLY A 184 3.47 -0.67 7.14
CA GLY A 184 2.33 -0.90 6.23
C GLY A 184 1.89 -2.36 6.15
N LYS A 185 2.78 -3.31 6.42
CA LYS A 185 2.48 -4.75 6.52
C LYS A 185 1.72 -5.07 7.81
N GLN A 186 1.99 -4.38 8.92
CA GLN A 186 1.28 -4.60 10.18
C GLN A 186 -0.23 -4.43 10.03
N ARG A 187 -0.71 -3.34 9.40
CA ARG A 187 -2.15 -3.17 9.14
C ARG A 187 -2.73 -4.31 8.30
N MET A 188 -2.00 -4.81 7.31
CA MET A 188 -2.45 -5.96 6.51
C MET A 188 -2.54 -7.23 7.37
N LEU A 189 -1.53 -7.49 8.21
CA LEU A 189 -1.50 -8.66 9.09
C LEU A 189 -2.68 -8.65 10.07
N THR A 190 -3.09 -7.48 10.61
CA THR A 190 -4.29 -7.40 11.46
C THR A 190 -5.55 -7.90 10.73
N GLN A 191 -5.69 -7.58 9.43
CA GLN A 191 -6.84 -8.00 8.64
C GLN A 191 -6.73 -9.47 8.21
N LYS A 192 -5.51 -9.93 7.87
CA LYS A 192 -5.21 -11.32 7.52
C LYS A 192 -5.51 -12.26 8.69
N MET A 193 -5.07 -11.92 9.91
CA MET A 193 -5.38 -12.68 11.12
C MET A 193 -6.89 -12.79 11.33
N SER A 194 -7.63 -11.68 11.20
CA SER A 194 -9.08 -11.73 11.35
C SER A 194 -9.74 -12.61 10.29
N LYS A 195 -9.32 -12.52 9.02
CA LYS A 195 -9.84 -13.39 7.95
C LYS A 195 -9.59 -14.86 8.25
N GLU A 196 -8.37 -15.22 8.64
CA GLU A 196 -7.99 -16.61 8.99
C GLU A 196 -8.79 -17.13 10.18
N PHE A 197 -8.91 -16.33 11.25
CA PHE A 197 -9.75 -16.66 12.39
C PHE A 197 -11.21 -16.92 12.00
N LEU A 198 -11.78 -16.08 11.12
CA LEU A 198 -13.17 -16.23 10.68
C LEU A 198 -13.36 -17.43 9.74
N LEU A 199 -12.34 -17.80 8.96
CA LEU A 199 -12.36 -19.05 8.17
C LEU A 199 -12.35 -20.28 9.07
N VAL A 200 -11.58 -20.27 10.17
CA VAL A 200 -11.66 -21.29 11.23
C VAL A 200 -13.05 -21.32 11.84
N ALA A 201 -13.63 -20.16 12.17
CA ALA A 201 -14.95 -20.08 12.79
C ALA A 201 -16.07 -20.60 11.88
N TYR A 202 -15.94 -20.39 10.57
CA TYR A 202 -16.85 -20.91 9.56
C TYR A 202 -16.64 -22.42 9.27
N GLY A 203 -15.50 -22.99 9.68
CA GLY A 203 -15.12 -24.37 9.40
C GLY A 203 -14.55 -24.60 7.99
N HIS A 204 -14.15 -23.54 7.27
CA HIS A 204 -13.53 -23.67 5.96
C HIS A 204 -12.03 -23.88 6.11
N ASP A 205 -11.54 -25.07 5.72
CA ASP A 205 -10.12 -25.43 5.78
C ASP A 205 -9.47 -25.08 7.14
N ALA A 206 -10.15 -25.49 8.22
CA ALA A 206 -9.90 -24.97 9.57
C ALA A 206 -8.46 -25.22 10.04
N GLU A 207 -7.91 -26.41 9.81
CA GLU A 207 -6.56 -26.75 10.28
C GLU A 207 -5.47 -25.94 9.58
N ASN A 208 -5.57 -25.73 8.26
CA ASN A 208 -4.62 -24.87 7.54
C ASN A 208 -4.78 -23.39 7.95
N ASN A 209 -6.01 -22.94 8.25
CA ASN A 209 -6.23 -21.58 8.73
C ASN A 209 -5.74 -21.38 10.18
N LYS A 210 -5.77 -22.39 11.05
CA LYS A 210 -5.12 -22.35 12.37
C LYS A 210 -3.61 -22.16 12.24
N LEU A 211 -2.96 -22.94 11.38
CA LEU A 211 -1.53 -22.81 11.10
C LEU A 211 -1.20 -21.45 10.50
N SER A 212 -1.98 -21.00 9.51
CA SER A 212 -1.80 -19.68 8.89
C SER A 212 -1.97 -18.55 9.90
N LEU A 213 -2.94 -18.67 10.81
CA LEU A 213 -3.17 -17.69 11.87
C LEU A 213 -1.99 -17.62 12.83
N LEU A 214 -1.45 -18.77 13.24
CA LEU A 214 -0.24 -18.89 14.06
C LEU A 214 0.96 -18.16 13.42
N GLU A 215 1.21 -18.43 12.14
CA GLU A 215 2.28 -17.78 11.39
C GLU A 215 2.05 -16.27 11.27
N THR A 216 0.82 -15.85 10.97
CA THR A 216 0.48 -14.43 10.78
C THR A 216 0.67 -13.64 12.06
N TYR A 217 0.21 -14.15 13.20
CA TYR A 217 0.35 -13.42 14.46
C TYR A 217 1.80 -13.41 14.96
N SER A 218 2.55 -14.52 14.79
CA SER A 218 3.97 -14.57 15.13
C SER A 218 4.78 -13.55 14.30
N LEU A 219 4.45 -13.41 13.02
CA LEU A 219 5.06 -12.42 12.13
C LEU A 219 4.67 -10.98 12.51
N PHE A 220 3.43 -10.76 12.95
CA PHE A 220 2.99 -9.47 13.47
C PHE A 220 3.85 -9.08 14.68
N GLU A 221 3.98 -9.95 15.68
CA GLU A 221 4.75 -9.69 16.89
C GLU A 221 6.22 -9.39 16.62
N ARG A 222 6.88 -10.24 15.82
CA ARG A 222 8.29 -10.03 15.46
C ARG A 222 8.49 -8.69 14.78
N THR A 223 7.61 -8.34 13.84
CA THR A 223 7.74 -7.10 13.09
C THR A 223 7.42 -5.88 13.97
N LEU A 224 6.41 -5.94 14.84
CA LEU A 224 6.11 -4.86 15.78
C LEU A 224 7.27 -4.61 16.74
N LYS A 225 7.87 -5.69 17.27
CA LYS A 225 9.10 -5.60 18.07
C LYS A 225 10.26 -5.01 17.27
N GLY A 226 10.47 -5.47 16.03
CA GLY A 226 11.51 -4.93 15.16
C GLY A 226 11.32 -3.45 14.83
N LEU A 227 10.08 -2.98 14.69
CA LEU A 227 9.80 -1.55 14.50
C LEU A 227 10.19 -0.74 15.74
N LEU A 228 9.96 -1.26 16.95
CA LEU A 228 10.36 -0.62 18.19
C LEU A 228 11.88 -0.68 18.38
N ASP A 229 12.46 -1.87 18.45
CA ASP A 229 13.80 -2.08 18.99
C ASP A 229 14.86 -2.26 17.90
N GLY A 230 14.44 -2.53 16.67
CA GLY A 230 15.29 -2.97 15.56
C GLY A 230 15.23 -4.48 15.34
N ASP A 231 15.44 -4.90 14.09
CA ASP A 231 15.62 -6.29 13.68
C ASP A 231 16.48 -6.28 12.42
N GLU A 232 17.76 -6.63 12.56
CA GLU A 232 18.74 -6.61 11.46
C GLU A 232 18.33 -7.55 10.32
N THR A 233 17.74 -8.69 10.64
CA THR A 233 17.27 -9.66 9.62
C THR A 233 16.12 -9.09 8.79
N LEU A 234 15.28 -8.24 9.39
CA LEU A 234 14.22 -7.52 8.69
C LEU A 234 14.67 -6.17 8.11
N GLY A 235 15.93 -5.78 8.29
CA GLY A 235 16.45 -4.47 7.88
C GLY A 235 15.80 -3.29 8.62
N LEU A 236 15.35 -3.53 9.85
CA LEU A 236 14.71 -2.52 10.70
C LEU A 236 15.74 -1.88 11.64
N PRO A 237 16.01 -0.56 11.53
CA PRO A 237 16.97 0.13 12.41
C PRO A 237 16.43 0.42 13.82
N GLY A 238 15.14 0.14 14.06
CA GLY A 238 14.43 0.51 15.27
C GLY A 238 14.04 1.99 15.28
N THR A 239 12.83 2.29 15.76
CA THR A 239 12.26 3.65 15.73
C THR A 239 12.93 4.53 16.76
N LYS A 240 13.55 5.63 16.31
CA LYS A 240 14.17 6.63 17.20
C LYS A 240 13.23 7.78 17.60
N PRO A 241 12.40 8.36 16.70
CA PRO A 241 11.53 9.46 17.09
C PRO A 241 10.53 9.05 18.18
N GLN A 242 10.59 9.72 19.33
CA GLN A 242 9.81 9.32 20.52
C GLN A 242 8.29 9.31 20.25
N HIS A 243 7.78 10.31 19.52
CA HIS A 243 6.36 10.39 19.20
C HIS A 243 5.85 9.19 18.36
N ILE A 244 6.70 8.58 17.53
CA ILE A 244 6.35 7.35 16.80
C ILE A 244 6.45 6.15 17.73
N ARG A 245 7.45 6.08 18.61
CA ARG A 245 7.55 5.02 19.63
C ARG A 245 6.31 5.01 20.54
N ASP A 246 5.85 6.17 20.98
CA ASP A 246 4.65 6.32 21.80
C ASP A 246 3.41 5.78 21.04
N GLN A 247 3.29 6.11 19.75
CA GLN A 247 2.22 5.58 18.91
C GLN A 247 2.31 4.05 18.72
N LEU A 248 3.51 3.48 18.58
CA LEU A 248 3.70 2.03 18.57
C LEU A 248 3.39 1.41 19.92
N GLY A 249 3.60 2.13 21.03
CA GLY A 249 3.16 1.73 22.37
C GLY A 249 1.63 1.60 22.46
N VAL A 250 0.89 2.53 21.86
CA VAL A 250 -0.58 2.43 21.72
C VAL A 250 -0.98 1.19 20.92
N VAL A 251 -0.30 0.94 19.78
CA VAL A 251 -0.52 -0.26 18.96
C VAL A 251 -0.25 -1.53 19.78
N ASN A 252 0.84 -1.56 20.55
CA ASN A 252 1.18 -2.70 21.40
C ASN A 252 0.13 -2.95 22.50
N GLY A 253 -0.42 -1.90 23.11
CA GLY A 253 -1.51 -2.03 24.08
C GLY A 253 -2.80 -2.59 23.47
N LEU A 254 -3.12 -2.22 22.22
CA LEU A 254 -4.25 -2.78 21.48
C LEU A 254 -3.97 -4.23 21.06
N TRP A 255 -2.74 -4.53 20.63
CA TRP A 255 -2.29 -5.88 20.31
C TRP A 255 -2.44 -6.82 21.51
N ALA A 256 -2.07 -6.38 22.73
CA ALA A 256 -2.23 -7.18 23.94
C ALA A 256 -3.69 -7.62 24.22
N LYS A 257 -4.69 -6.86 23.72
CA LYS A 257 -6.11 -7.23 23.80
C LYS A 257 -6.56 -8.12 22.64
N PHE A 258 -5.98 -7.92 21.45
CA PHE A 258 -6.32 -8.67 20.24
C PHE A 258 -5.68 -10.07 20.23
N LYS A 259 -4.46 -10.20 20.75
CA LYS A 259 -3.65 -11.42 20.75
C LYS A 259 -4.37 -12.63 21.35
N PRO A 260 -4.95 -12.59 22.57
CA PRO A 260 -5.60 -13.76 23.15
C PRO A 260 -6.80 -14.28 22.34
N ILE A 261 -7.42 -13.41 21.51
CA ILE A 261 -8.53 -13.80 20.63
C ILE A 261 -7.98 -14.64 19.48
N VAL A 262 -6.95 -14.15 18.78
CA VAL A 262 -6.36 -14.87 17.64
C VAL A 262 -5.58 -16.12 18.09
N GLU A 263 -4.95 -16.12 19.27
CA GLU A 263 -4.33 -17.31 19.84
C GLU A 263 -5.35 -18.41 20.12
N TYR A 264 -6.52 -18.05 20.68
CA TYR A 264 -7.61 -19.02 20.86
C TYR A 264 -8.00 -19.67 19.52
N GLY A 265 -8.12 -18.88 18.44
CA GLY A 265 -8.46 -19.42 17.12
C GLY A 265 -7.36 -20.26 16.47
N ALA A 266 -6.10 -20.07 16.87
CA ALA A 266 -4.94 -20.79 16.34
C ALA A 266 -4.60 -22.07 17.13
N ASP A 267 -5.09 -22.21 18.36
CA ASP A 267 -4.83 -23.37 19.20
C ASP A 267 -5.38 -24.66 18.53
N TYR A 268 -4.54 -25.68 18.44
CA TYR A 268 -4.91 -26.98 17.89
C TYR A 268 -6.05 -27.64 18.67
N LYS A 269 -6.20 -27.32 19.96
CA LYS A 269 -7.26 -27.80 20.84
C LYS A 269 -8.61 -27.12 20.59
N THR A 270 -8.62 -25.98 19.89
CA THR A 270 -9.86 -25.27 19.58
C THR A 270 -10.66 -26.05 18.54
N THR A 271 -11.78 -26.61 18.98
CA THR A 271 -12.70 -27.38 18.11
C THR A 271 -13.81 -26.51 17.53
N SER A 272 -14.13 -25.38 18.15
CA SER A 272 -15.11 -24.40 17.66
C SER A 272 -14.80 -23.00 18.16
N ILE A 273 -15.20 -21.99 17.38
CA ILE A 273 -15.12 -20.59 17.75
C ILE A 273 -16.53 -20.08 18.05
N PRO A 274 -16.81 -19.67 19.30
CA PRO A 274 -18.14 -19.23 19.67
C PRO A 274 -18.39 -17.77 19.24
N ARG A 275 -19.67 -17.38 19.12
CA ARG A 275 -20.08 -16.09 18.53
C ARG A 275 -19.49 -14.88 19.26
N GLU A 276 -19.36 -14.94 20.58
CA GLU A 276 -18.75 -13.88 21.39
C GLU A 276 -17.28 -13.64 21.03
N LYS A 277 -16.54 -14.66 20.59
CA LYS A 277 -15.15 -14.49 20.13
C LYS A 277 -15.10 -13.86 18.73
N ILE A 278 -16.07 -14.15 17.87
CA ILE A 278 -16.24 -13.49 16.56
C ILE A 278 -16.54 -12.00 16.77
N ALA A 279 -17.46 -11.67 17.68
CA ALA A 279 -17.79 -10.29 18.04
C ALA A 279 -16.59 -9.55 18.64
N ALA A 280 -15.90 -10.17 19.61
CA ALA A 280 -14.70 -9.61 20.21
C ALA A 280 -13.59 -9.34 19.18
N LEU A 281 -13.37 -10.27 18.23
CA LEU A 281 -12.43 -10.07 17.12
C LEU A 281 -12.80 -8.84 16.29
N ALA A 282 -14.06 -8.71 15.88
CA ALA A 282 -14.53 -7.60 15.05
C ALA A 282 -14.38 -6.25 15.76
N GLU A 283 -14.72 -6.19 17.05
CA GLU A 283 -14.63 -4.98 17.88
C GLU A 283 -13.19 -4.53 18.09
N THR A 284 -12.29 -5.47 18.43
CA THR A 284 -10.89 -5.17 18.77
C THR A 284 -10.00 -4.91 17.56
N ASN A 285 -10.37 -5.46 16.38
CA ASN A 285 -9.59 -5.29 15.15
C ASN A 285 -9.61 -3.85 14.60
N LEU A 286 -10.75 -3.15 14.66
CA LEU A 286 -10.89 -1.82 14.06
C LEU A 286 -10.01 -0.75 14.74
N PRO A 287 -9.96 -0.64 16.09
CA PRO A 287 -9.02 0.24 16.77
C PRO A 287 -7.57 -0.09 16.43
N LEU A 288 -7.19 -1.37 16.42
CA LEU A 288 -5.82 -1.79 16.09
C LEU A 288 -5.42 -1.39 14.67
N LEU A 289 -6.31 -1.61 13.69
CA LEU A 289 -6.11 -1.15 12.31
C LEU A 289 -5.94 0.38 12.24
N LYS A 290 -6.80 1.13 12.95
CA LYS A 290 -6.79 2.60 12.96
C LYS A 290 -5.48 3.15 13.50
N GLU A 291 -5.05 2.68 14.66
CA GLU A 291 -3.82 3.16 15.31
C GLU A 291 -2.57 2.71 14.55
N MET A 292 -2.61 1.53 13.90
CA MET A 292 -1.53 1.12 13.01
C MET A 292 -1.46 1.98 11.74
N ASN A 293 -2.60 2.34 11.14
CA ASN A 293 -2.63 3.31 10.02
C ASN A 293 -2.07 4.67 10.43
N LYS A 294 -2.34 5.12 11.66
CA LYS A 294 -1.77 6.36 12.20
C LYS A 294 -0.25 6.28 12.31
N ALA A 295 0.30 5.17 12.81
CA ALA A 295 1.75 4.95 12.87
C ALA A 295 2.40 4.99 11.47
N VAL A 296 1.79 4.34 10.47
CA VAL A 296 2.26 4.36 9.07
C VAL A 296 2.31 5.79 8.52
N GLY A 297 1.26 6.58 8.75
CA GLY A 297 1.24 7.99 8.35
C GLY A 297 2.26 8.87 9.08
N MET A 298 2.69 8.51 10.29
CA MET A 298 3.80 9.21 10.95
C MET A 298 5.14 8.89 10.28
N TYR A 299 5.39 7.63 9.92
CA TYR A 299 6.61 7.27 9.16
C TYR A 299 6.68 7.96 7.79
N GLU A 300 5.55 8.08 7.08
CA GLU A 300 5.48 8.83 5.82
C GLU A 300 5.87 10.29 6.00
N LYS A 301 5.40 10.93 7.07
CA LYS A 301 5.73 12.33 7.37
C LYS A 301 7.20 12.51 7.72
N GLU A 302 7.79 11.62 8.50
CA GLU A 302 9.23 11.65 8.79
C GLU A 302 10.06 11.40 7.53
N ALA A 303 9.57 10.61 6.57
CA ALA A 303 10.26 10.37 5.31
C ALA A 303 10.23 11.56 4.34
N ALA A 304 9.33 12.51 4.55
CA ALA A 304 9.19 13.70 3.73
C ALA A 304 9.97 14.92 4.26
N LYS A 305 10.63 14.79 5.42
CA LYS A 305 11.50 15.82 6.01
C LYS A 305 12.93 15.70 5.48
#